data_AF-A0AAV2S270-F1
#
_entry.id   AF-A0AAV2S270-F1
#
_cell.length_a   1.000
_cell.length_b   1.000
_cell.length_c   1.000
_cell.angle_alpha   90.00
_cell.angle_beta   90.00
_cell.angle_gamma   90.00
#
_symmetry.space_group_name_H-M   'P 1'
#
loop_
_entity.id
_entity.type
_entity.pdbx_description
1 polymer ?
#
loop_
_entity_poly.entity_id
_entity_poly.type
_entity_poly.pdbx_seq_one_letter_code
_entity_poly.pdbx_strand_id
1 'polypeptide(L)'
;HPSAGKLRKFLKCVVCEDKVVQDSVEKVSAACGTCIGFEKPHPLPVVAMPLITTFNETMAMDLKNWFYVYFLVIVDLATNFCSAMVIYIKLSDAVVTSFFYRLNI
;
A
#
# COMPACT_ATOMS: atom_id res chain seq x y z
N HIS A 1 1.90 25.29 4.72
CA HIS A 1 1.04 25.31 5.92
C HIS A 1 1.79 24.69 7.09
N PRO A 2 2.35 25.49 8.00
CA PRO A 2 2.99 24.98 9.22
C PRO A 2 2.00 24.14 10.03
N SER A 3 2.49 23.10 10.71
CA SER A 3 1.64 22.26 11.56
C SER A 3 1.04 23.08 12.71
N ALA A 4 -0.11 22.65 13.24
CA ALA A 4 -0.75 23.29 14.41
C ALA A 4 0.22 23.47 15.58
N GLY A 5 1.15 22.52 15.79
CA GLY A 5 2.21 22.63 16.79
C GLY A 5 3.20 23.77 16.54
N LYS A 6 3.61 23.99 15.28
CA LYS A 6 4.49 25.12 14.91
C LYS A 6 3.75 26.45 14.99
N LEU A 7 2.48 26.50 14.56
CA LEU A 7 1.63 27.69 14.67
C LEU A 7 1.45 28.13 16.13
N ARG A 8 1.18 27.18 17.03
CA ARG A 8 1.11 27.45 18.48
C ARG A 8 2.40 28.03 19.04
N LYS A 9 3.57 27.56 18.59
CA LYS A 9 4.85 28.12 19.04
C LYS A 9 5.06 29.56 18.57
N PHE A 10 4.61 29.92 17.37
CA PHE A 10 4.67 31.30 16.89
C PHE A 10 3.74 32.22 17.69
N LEU A 11 2.53 31.75 18.04
CA LEU A 11 1.55 32.54 18.79
C LEU A 11 1.90 32.70 20.27
N LYS A 12 2.64 31.76 20.87
CA LYS A 12 3.13 31.87 22.25
C LYS A 12 4.04 33.07 22.50
N CYS A 13 4.72 33.58 21.48
CA CYS A 13 5.56 34.77 21.61
C CYS A 13 4.76 36.08 21.71
N VAL A 14 3.46 36.04 21.39
CA VAL A 14 2.56 37.20 21.38
C VAL A 14 1.46 36.95 22.40
N VAL A 15 1.78 37.01 23.71
CA VAL A 15 0.86 37.07 24.88
C VAL A 15 -0.59 36.57 24.63
N CYS A 16 -0.75 35.37 24.08
CA CYS A 16 -2.05 34.78 23.74
C CYS A 16 -2.02 33.34 24.22
N GLU A 17 -2.07 33.18 25.54
CA GLU A 17 -2.33 31.88 26.19
C GLU A 17 -3.83 31.55 26.23
N ASP A 18 -4.66 32.37 25.57
CA ASP A 18 -6.10 32.14 25.49
C ASP A 18 -6.42 30.83 24.78
N LYS A 19 -7.17 29.97 25.49
CA LYS A 19 -7.66 28.68 24.98
C LYS A 19 -8.43 28.84 23.66
N VAL A 20 -9.14 29.95 23.50
CA VAL A 20 -9.93 30.29 22.29
C VAL A 20 -9.05 30.36 21.04
N VAL A 21 -7.85 30.93 21.16
CA VAL A 21 -6.92 31.06 20.03
C VAL A 21 -6.33 29.71 19.69
N GLN A 22 -6.01 28.88 20.69
CA GLN A 22 -5.50 27.53 20.45
C GLN A 22 -6.52 26.63 19.75
N ASP A 23 -7.78 26.66 20.18
CA ASP A 23 -8.88 25.91 19.56
C ASP A 23 -9.12 26.36 18.11
N SER A 24 -8.98 27.66 17.84
CA SER A 24 -9.14 28.22 16.51
C SER A 24 -8.03 27.76 15.56
N VAL A 25 -6.79 27.67 16.06
CA VAL A 25 -5.64 27.17 15.28
C VAL A 25 -5.82 25.69 14.91
N GLU A 26 -6.33 24.88 15.84
CA GLU A 26 -6.62 23.47 15.55
C GLU A 26 -7.74 23.33 14.51
N LYS A 27 -8.82 24.10 14.64
CA LYS A 27 -9.92 24.11 13.66
C LYS A 27 -9.44 24.49 12.25
N VAL A 28 -8.64 25.55 12.13
CA VAL A 28 -8.12 26.00 10.82
C VAL A 28 -7.15 24.98 10.24
N SER A 29 -6.28 24.39 11.07
CA SER A 29 -5.34 23.37 10.61
C SER A 29 -6.05 22.09 10.16
N ALA A 30 -7.13 21.70 10.85
CA ALA A 30 -7.91 20.50 10.53
C ALA A 30 -8.86 20.70 9.33
N ALA A 31 -9.35 21.92 9.09
CA ALA A 31 -10.25 22.23 7.97
C ALA A 31 -9.51 22.63 6.68
N CYS A 32 -8.19 22.80 6.73
CA CYS A 32 -7.42 23.23 5.56
C CYS A 32 -7.31 22.10 4.53
N GLY A 33 -8.02 22.22 3.41
CA GLY A 33 -7.99 21.23 2.32
C GLY A 33 -6.61 20.97 1.73
N THR A 34 -5.70 21.95 1.78
CA THR A 34 -4.30 21.74 1.38
C THR A 34 -3.56 20.88 2.40
N CYS A 35 -3.75 21.11 3.71
CA CYS A 35 -3.13 20.27 4.73
C CYS A 35 -3.61 18.83 4.63
N ILE A 36 -4.92 18.63 4.50
CA ILE A 36 -5.54 17.30 4.38
C ILE A 36 -4.99 16.54 3.16
N GLY A 37 -4.86 17.21 2.01
CA GLY A 37 -4.39 16.57 0.77
C GLY A 37 -2.91 16.17 0.78
N PHE A 38 -2.07 16.86 1.57
CA PHE A 38 -0.63 16.59 1.69
C PHE A 38 -0.25 15.95 3.04
N GLU A 39 -1.23 15.63 3.87
CA GLU A 39 -1.00 14.93 5.14
C GLU A 39 -0.55 13.50 4.87
N LYS A 40 0.43 13.02 5.65
CA LYS A 40 0.87 11.64 5.55
C LYS A 40 -0.26 10.75 6.05
N PRO A 41 -0.78 9.80 5.25
CA PRO A 41 -1.86 8.93 5.69
C PRO A 41 -1.42 8.15 6.93
N HIS A 42 -2.36 7.95 7.85
CA HIS A 42 -2.13 7.09 9.00
C HIS A 42 -1.78 5.67 8.51
N PRO A 43 -0.90 4.95 9.22
CA PRO A 43 -0.64 3.55 8.91
C PRO A 43 -1.96 2.78 8.88
N LEU A 44 -2.24 2.13 7.76
CA LEU A 44 -3.40 1.24 7.67
C LEU A 44 -3.20 0.07 8.64
N PRO A 45 -4.29 -0.47 9.22
CA PRO A 45 -4.20 -1.67 10.03
C PRO A 45 -3.54 -2.78 9.22
N VAL A 46 -2.62 -3.51 9.84
CA VAL A 46 -1.98 -4.68 9.22
C VAL A 46 -3.05 -5.75 9.05
N VAL A 47 -3.56 -5.89 7.84
CA VAL A 47 -4.44 -6.99 7.47
C VAL A 47 -3.57 -8.22 7.15
N ALA A 48 -3.83 -9.32 7.86
CA ALA A 48 -3.23 -10.61 7.54
C ALA A 48 -3.96 -11.24 6.35
N MET A 49 -3.24 -12.05 5.56
CA MET A 49 -3.87 -12.87 4.52
C MET A 49 -4.78 -13.93 5.17
N PRO A 50 -5.85 -14.36 4.47
CA PRO A 50 -6.76 -15.39 4.97
C PRO A 50 -6.00 -16.67 5.36
N LEU A 51 -6.48 -17.37 6.38
CA LEU A 51 -5.91 -18.63 6.85
C LEU A 51 -6.29 -19.75 5.87
N ILE A 52 -5.44 -19.99 4.89
CA ILE A 52 -5.66 -20.98 3.83
C ILE A 52 -5.08 -22.32 4.32
N THR A 53 -5.84 -23.41 4.17
CA THR A 53 -5.45 -24.71 4.74
C THR A 53 -5.26 -25.79 3.69
N THR A 54 -5.74 -25.56 2.45
CA THR A 54 -5.72 -26.56 1.39
C THR A 54 -4.80 -26.14 0.24
N PHE A 55 -4.05 -27.11 -0.32
CA PHE A 55 -3.22 -26.90 -1.50
C PHE A 55 -4.06 -26.48 -2.71
N ASN A 56 -3.56 -25.52 -3.50
CA ASN A 56 -4.22 -24.91 -4.64
C ASN A 56 -5.52 -24.16 -4.31
N GLU A 57 -5.82 -23.89 -3.03
CA GLU A 57 -7.00 -23.10 -2.62
C GLU A 57 -6.83 -21.62 -2.95
N THR A 58 -5.63 -21.07 -2.74
CA THR A 58 -5.29 -19.70 -3.13
C THR A 58 -3.83 -19.62 -3.54
N MET A 59 -3.59 -19.05 -4.71
CA MET A 59 -2.26 -18.81 -5.24
C MET A 59 -1.99 -17.31 -5.30
N ALA A 60 -0.81 -16.90 -4.82
CA ALA A 60 -0.25 -15.60 -5.14
C ALA A 60 0.54 -15.71 -6.43
N MET A 61 0.34 -14.76 -7.34
CA MET A 61 1.05 -14.70 -8.61
C MET A 61 1.65 -13.31 -8.77
N ASP A 62 2.89 -13.25 -9.25
CA ASP A 62 3.55 -12.00 -9.59
C ASP A 62 4.34 -12.13 -10.90
N LEU A 63 4.53 -11.00 -11.56
CA LEU A 63 5.25 -10.87 -12.82
C LEU A 63 6.47 -9.96 -12.63
N LYS A 64 7.65 -10.58 -12.55
CA LYS A 64 8.90 -9.83 -12.46
C LYS A 64 9.48 -9.59 -13.84
N ASN A 65 9.60 -8.33 -14.25
CA ASN A 65 10.34 -7.98 -15.46
C ASN A 65 11.86 -7.99 -15.18
N TRP A 66 12.62 -8.61 -16.07
CA TRP A 66 14.08 -8.56 -16.12
C TRP A 66 14.55 -8.43 -17.57
N PHE A 67 15.01 -7.23 -17.94
CA PHE A 67 15.33 -6.87 -19.34
C PHE A 67 14.15 -7.08 -20.30
N TYR A 68 14.24 -8.10 -21.17
CA TYR A 68 13.27 -8.44 -22.21
C TYR A 68 12.48 -9.71 -21.88
N VAL A 69 12.62 -10.21 -20.65
CA VAL A 69 11.91 -11.40 -20.18
C VAL A 69 11.10 -11.09 -18.94
N TYR A 70 9.97 -11.76 -18.79
CA TYR A 70 9.15 -11.71 -17.61
C TYR A 70 9.22 -13.08 -16.91
N PHE A 71 9.42 -13.06 -15.60
CA PHE A 71 9.28 -14.23 -14.75
C PHE A 71 7.89 -14.22 -14.16
N LEU A 72 7.07 -15.21 -14.52
CA LEU A 72 5.83 -15.50 -13.83
C LEU A 72 6.17 -16.37 -12.62
N VAL A 73 6.00 -15.83 -11.42
CA VAL A 73 6.21 -16.52 -10.16
C VAL A 73 4.84 -16.82 -9.56
N ILE A 74 4.65 -18.07 -9.13
CA ILE A 74 3.41 -18.60 -8.58
C ILE A 74 3.75 -19.22 -7.23
N VAL A 75 3.03 -18.83 -6.20
CA VAL A 75 3.20 -19.33 -4.83
C VAL A 75 1.86 -19.83 -4.32
N ASP A 76 1.78 -21.10 -3.97
CA ASP A 76 0.66 -21.64 -3.21
C ASP A 76 0.73 -21.14 -1.77
N LEU A 77 -0.33 -20.49 -1.30
CA LEU A 77 -0.33 -19.82 0.01
C LEU A 77 -0.53 -20.78 1.20
N ALA A 78 -1.04 -22.00 0.98
CA ALA A 78 -1.19 -22.99 2.05
C ALA A 78 0.15 -23.68 2.36
N THR A 79 0.90 -24.03 1.31
CA THR A 79 2.11 -24.85 1.41
C THR A 79 3.41 -24.07 1.21
N ASN A 80 3.33 -22.82 0.77
CA ASN A 80 4.47 -22.04 0.27
C ASN A 80 5.20 -22.70 -0.92
N PHE A 81 4.53 -23.62 -1.63
CA PHE A 81 5.09 -24.21 -2.83
C PHE A 81 5.26 -23.12 -3.90
N CYS A 82 6.51 -22.90 -4.32
CA CYS A 82 6.87 -21.86 -5.27
C CYS A 82 7.29 -22.47 -6.60
N SER A 83 6.75 -21.91 -7.68
CA SER A 83 7.03 -22.28 -9.04
C SER A 83 7.24 -21.03 -9.88
N ALA A 84 8.25 -21.02 -10.73
CA ALA A 84 8.52 -19.91 -11.63
C ALA A 84 8.66 -20.40 -13.07
N MET A 85 8.32 -19.54 -14.01
CA MET A 85 8.55 -19.76 -15.43
C MET A 85 8.84 -18.47 -16.18
N VAL A 86 9.51 -18.61 -17.33
CA VAL A 86 9.84 -17.48 -18.19
C VAL A 86 8.76 -17.30 -19.24
N ILE A 87 8.28 -16.07 -19.38
CA ILE A 87 7.38 -15.63 -20.44
C ILE A 87 7.98 -14.41 -21.14
N TYR A 88 7.82 -14.32 -22.45
CA TYR A 88 8.44 -13.24 -23.25
C TYR A 88 7.47 -12.10 -23.55
N ILE A 89 6.17 -12.31 -23.33
CA ILE A 89 5.12 -11.38 -23.73
C ILE A 89 4.12 -11.20 -22.58
N LYS A 90 3.84 -9.94 -22.23
CA LYS A 90 2.86 -9.58 -21.19
C LYS A 90 1.44 -9.43 -21.77
N LEU A 91 0.93 -10.50 -22.36
CA LEU A 91 -0.48 -10.62 -22.77
C LEU A 91 -1.23 -11.51 -21.79
N SER A 92 -2.51 -11.24 -21.54
CA SER A 92 -3.37 -12.06 -20.67
C SER A 92 -3.32 -13.52 -21.07
N ASP A 93 -3.45 -13.79 -22.37
CA ASP A 93 -3.51 -15.15 -22.91
C ASP A 93 -2.19 -15.88 -22.68
N ALA A 94 -1.06 -15.20 -22.92
CA ALA A 94 0.27 -15.75 -22.68
C ALA A 94 0.48 -16.11 -21.20
N VAL A 95 0.02 -15.27 -20.26
CA VAL A 95 0.11 -15.54 -18.82
C VAL A 95 -0.75 -16.74 -18.43
N VAL A 96 -1.99 -16.80 -18.91
CA VAL A 96 -2.94 -17.88 -18.60
C VAL A 96 -2.45 -19.21 -19.19
N THR A 97 -2.05 -19.24 -20.46
CA THR A 97 -1.51 -20.45 -21.10
C THR A 97 -0.28 -20.95 -20.36
N SER A 98 0.61 -20.04 -19.96
CA SER A 98 1.83 -20.38 -19.23
C SER A 98 1.51 -20.94 -17.84
N PHE A 99 0.55 -20.34 -17.14
CA PHE A 99 0.06 -20.82 -15.84
C PHE A 99 -0.45 -22.28 -15.90
N PHE A 100 -1.35 -22.59 -16.84
CA PHE A 100 -1.87 -23.95 -17.01
C PHE A 100 -0.79 -24.94 -17.43
N TYR A 101 0.05 -24.57 -18.40
CA TYR A 101 1.19 -25.38 -18.82
C TYR A 101 2.10 -25.75 -17.64
N ARG A 102 2.34 -24.80 -16.72
CA ARG A 102 3.24 -25.03 -15.58
C ARG A 102 2.64 -25.90 -14.49
N LEU A 103 1.32 -25.83 -14.29
CA LEU A 103 0.59 -26.60 -13.29
C LEU A 103 0.16 -27.99 -13.77
N ASN A 104 0.34 -28.33 -15.05
CA ASN A 104 -0.14 -29.58 -15.67
C ASN A 104 -1.63 -29.82 -15.43
N ILE A 105 -2.43 -28.74 -15.50
CA ILE A 105 -3.89 -28.75 -15.49
C ILE A 105 -4.35 -28.32 -16.88
#